data_AF-A0A1R1IPM3-F1
#
_entry.id   AF-A0A1R1IPM3-F1
#
_cell.length_a   1.000
_cell.length_b   1.000
_cell.length_c   1.000
_cell.angle_alpha   90.00
_cell.angle_beta   90.00
_cell.angle_gamma   90.00
#
_symmetry.space_group_name_H-M   'P 1'
#
loop_
_entity.id
_entity.type
_entity.pdbx_description
1 polymer ?
#
loop_
_entity_poly.entity_id
_entity_poly.type
_entity_poly.pdbx_seq_one_letter_code
_entity_poly.pdbx_strand_id
1 'polypeptide(L)'
;MGYRKPERRGLAYHLATPATISVMLRDGWVVMARCPACQLDLRIDLELMARLNGADLVLFGRTCRCRRMGCSGRMFFMGTPPGEQHGLFWPLRAIDIKVLLGAS
;
A
#
# COMPACT_ATOMS: atom_id res chain seq x y z
N MET A 1 -22.70 -14.22 -3.75
CA MET A 1 -21.89 -13.10 -4.26
C MET A 1 -20.86 -13.65 -5.23
N GLY A 2 -20.82 -13.19 -6.48
CA GLY A 2 -19.90 -13.70 -7.49
C GLY A 2 -18.47 -13.19 -7.26
N TYR A 3 -17.50 -14.08 -7.26
CA TYR A 3 -16.08 -13.72 -7.21
C TYR A 3 -15.73 -12.83 -8.41
N ARG A 4 -15.26 -11.60 -8.14
CA ARG A 4 -14.66 -10.74 -9.16
C ARG A 4 -13.15 -10.79 -9.02
N LYS A 5 -12.48 -11.07 -10.15
CA LYS A 5 -11.01 -11.06 -10.23
C LYS A 5 -10.47 -9.71 -9.72
N PRO A 6 -9.35 -9.69 -8.97
CA PRO A 6 -8.80 -8.46 -8.37
C PRO A 6 -8.64 -7.30 -9.36
N GLU A 7 -8.12 -7.59 -10.56
CA GLU A 7 -7.90 -6.63 -11.64
C GLU A 7 -9.18 -6.04 -12.25
N ARG A 8 -10.34 -6.65 -11.98
CA ARG A 8 -11.66 -6.16 -12.40
C ARG A 8 -12.37 -5.35 -11.31
N ARG A 9 -11.74 -5.17 -10.15
CA ARG A 9 -12.25 -4.32 -9.07
C ARG A 9 -11.74 -2.91 -9.30
N GLY A 10 -12.61 -1.91 -9.18
CA GLY A 10 -12.20 -0.51 -9.40
C GLY A 10 -11.26 -0.01 -8.31
N LEU A 11 -10.45 0.99 -8.63
CA LEU A 11 -9.50 1.64 -7.73
C LEU A 11 -10.05 1.94 -6.33
N ALA A 12 -11.26 2.51 -6.24
CA ALA A 12 -11.90 2.86 -4.97
C ALA A 12 -12.05 1.64 -4.04
N TYR A 13 -12.35 0.46 -4.58
CA TYR A 13 -12.46 -0.77 -3.79
C TYR A 13 -11.12 -1.15 -3.17
N HIS A 14 -10.04 -1.12 -3.96
CA HIS A 14 -8.69 -1.47 -3.52
C HIS A 14 -8.18 -0.51 -2.45
N LEU A 15 -8.46 0.79 -2.59
CA LEU A 15 -8.06 1.78 -1.60
C LEU A 15 -8.95 1.78 -0.34
N ALA A 16 -10.18 1.24 -0.44
CA ALA A 16 -11.13 1.10 0.67
C ALA A 16 -10.99 -0.22 1.44
N THR A 17 -10.17 -1.16 0.97
CA THR A 17 -10.00 -2.49 1.60
C THR A 17 -8.53 -2.73 1.91
N PRO A 18 -8.08 -2.68 3.18
CA PRO A 18 -6.68 -2.89 3.50
C PRO A 18 -6.29 -4.33 3.19
N ALA A 19 -5.13 -4.51 2.56
CA ALA A 19 -4.57 -5.81 2.25
C ALA A 19 -3.29 -6.08 3.06
N THR A 20 -3.09 -7.34 3.42
CA THR A 20 -1.80 -7.83 3.94
C THR A 20 -0.78 -7.94 2.80
N ILE A 21 0.51 -8.02 3.14
CA ILE A 21 1.57 -8.23 2.13
C ILE A 21 1.34 -9.52 1.34
N SER A 22 0.89 -10.61 1.98
CA SER A 22 0.57 -11.85 1.26
C SER A 22 -0.52 -11.69 0.20
N VAL A 23 -1.58 -10.94 0.52
CA VAL A 23 -2.64 -10.63 -0.44
C VAL A 23 -2.10 -9.73 -1.56
N MET A 24 -1.30 -8.72 -1.21
CA MET A 24 -0.69 -7.82 -2.19
C MET A 24 0.22 -8.57 -3.17
N LEU A 25 1.05 -9.50 -2.68
CA LEU A 25 1.90 -10.36 -3.50
C LEU A 25 1.07 -11.25 -4.44
N ARG A 26 0.12 -11.99 -3.89
CA ARG A 26 -0.72 -12.92 -4.66
C ARG A 26 -1.50 -12.22 -5.75
N ASP A 27 -2.04 -11.04 -5.43
CA ASP A 27 -2.90 -10.28 -6.34
C ASP A 27 -2.08 -9.40 -7.30
N GLY A 28 -0.75 -9.33 -7.18
CA GLY A 28 0.13 -8.65 -8.14
C GLY A 28 0.23 -7.13 -7.93
N TRP A 29 0.18 -6.67 -6.68
CA TRP A 29 0.38 -5.25 -6.36
C TRP A 29 1.83 -4.81 -6.58
N VAL A 30 1.98 -3.55 -6.98
CA VAL A 30 3.28 -2.87 -7.00
C VAL A 30 3.30 -1.83 -5.87
N VAL A 31 4.33 -1.85 -5.02
CA VAL A 31 4.40 -0.98 -3.84
C VAL A 31 5.70 -0.16 -3.84
N MET A 32 5.60 1.07 -3.36
CA MET A 32 6.73 1.94 -3.11
C MET A 32 6.58 2.69 -1.79
N ALA A 33 7.66 3.28 -1.31
CA ALA A 33 7.65 4.24 -0.21
C ALA A 33 8.18 5.59 -0.72
N ARG A 34 7.50 6.68 -0.35
CA ARG A 34 7.89 8.05 -0.72
C ARG A 34 8.07 8.94 0.50
N CYS A 35 9.17 9.67 0.56
CA CYS A 35 9.40 10.71 1.56
C CYS A 35 8.98 12.08 1.01
N PRO A 36 7.96 12.77 1.55
CA PRO A 36 7.58 14.09 1.06
C PRO A 36 8.60 15.18 1.41
N ALA A 37 9.48 14.95 2.39
CA ALA A 37 10.48 15.94 2.79
C ALA A 37 11.66 16.02 1.81
N CYS A 38 12.15 14.88 1.32
CA CYS A 38 13.32 14.82 0.42
C CYS A 38 13.01 14.21 -0.96
N GLN A 39 11.75 13.86 -1.21
CA GLN A 39 11.26 13.27 -2.46
C GLN A 39 11.95 11.96 -2.88
N LEU A 40 12.58 11.27 -1.92
CA LEU A 40 13.13 9.94 -2.19
C LEU A 40 12.00 8.92 -2.33
N ASP A 41 12.04 8.23 -3.46
CA ASP A 41 11.16 7.12 -3.82
C ASP A 41 11.94 5.81 -3.74
N LEU A 42 11.38 4.82 -3.05
CA LEU A 42 11.95 3.47 -2.94
C LEU A 42 10.91 2.44 -3.37
N ARG A 43 11.25 1.65 -4.38
CA ARG A 43 10.43 0.48 -4.74
C ARG A 43 10.56 -0.58 -3.65
N ILE A 44 9.43 -1.13 -3.21
CA ILE A 44 9.40 -2.12 -2.15
C ILE A 44 9.32 -3.51 -2.78
N ASP A 45 10.28 -4.36 -2.42
CA ASP A 45 10.20 -5.80 -2.66
C ASP A 45 9.27 -6.42 -1.60
N LEU A 46 8.07 -6.82 -2.03
CA LEU A 46 7.08 -7.39 -1.15
C LEU A 46 7.45 -8.79 -0.65
N GLU A 47 8.21 -9.58 -1.42
CA GLU A 47 8.65 -10.90 -0.97
C GLU A 47 9.65 -10.76 0.17
N LEU A 48 10.63 -9.87 0.00
CA LEU A 48 11.59 -9.55 1.05
C LEU A 48 10.89 -9.01 2.30
N MET A 49 9.93 -8.10 2.13
CA MET A 49 9.17 -7.56 3.25
C MET A 49 8.38 -8.63 4.00
N ALA A 50 7.74 -9.57 3.28
CA ALA A 50 7.02 -10.69 3.88
C ALA A 50 7.95 -11.60 4.68
N ARG A 51 9.15 -11.90 4.15
CA ARG A 51 10.16 -12.72 4.83
C ARG A 51 10.68 -12.06 6.11
N LEU A 52 10.88 -10.73 6.09
CA LEU A 52 11.47 -10.01 7.23
C LEU A 52 10.45 -9.65 8.32
N ASN A 53 9.19 -9.36 7.97
CA ASN A 53 8.21 -8.80 8.90
C ASN A 53 6.97 -9.68 9.10
N GLY A 54 6.85 -10.77 8.34
CA GLY A 54 5.66 -11.61 8.31
C GLY A 54 4.69 -11.24 7.19
N ALA A 55 3.99 -12.27 6.71
CA ALA A 55 3.06 -12.20 5.59
C ALA A 55 1.79 -11.39 5.88
N ASP A 56 1.38 -11.32 7.14
CA ASP A 56 0.16 -10.65 7.60
C ASP A 56 0.34 -9.16 7.89
N LEU A 57 1.55 -8.61 7.66
CA LEU A 57 1.80 -7.19 7.81
C LEU A 57 0.88 -6.39 6.86
N VAL A 58 0.21 -5.37 7.38
CA VAL A 58 -0.60 -4.42 6.61
C VAL A 58 0.15 -3.10 6.49
N LEU A 59 0.39 -2.65 5.25
CA LEU A 59 1.10 -1.40 4.95
C LEU A 59 0.20 -0.15 4.98
N PHE A 60 -1.11 -0.33 4.85
CA PHE A 60 -2.10 0.74 4.88
C PHE A 60 -2.02 1.53 6.19
N GLY A 61 -1.88 2.85 6.09
CA GLY A 61 -1.77 3.77 7.23
C GLY A 61 -0.42 3.73 7.95
N ARG A 62 0.52 2.88 7.51
CA ARG A 62 1.84 2.79 8.14
C ARG A 62 2.80 3.81 7.54
N THR A 63 3.81 4.16 8.33
CA THR A 63 4.93 5.01 7.92
C THR A 63 6.23 4.47 8.49
N CYS A 64 7.35 4.76 7.84
CA CYS A 64 8.68 4.43 8.35
C CYS A 64 9.59 5.67 8.34
N ARG A 65 10.77 5.60 8.97
CA ARG A 65 11.77 6.68 8.90
C ARG A 65 12.34 6.76 7.48
N CYS A 66 12.66 7.97 7.03
CA CYS A 66 13.36 8.14 5.76
C CYS A 66 14.68 7.37 5.74
N ARG A 67 14.94 6.68 4.63
CA ARG A 67 16.20 5.94 4.43
C ARG A 67 17.31 6.80 3.83
N ARG A 68 17.02 8.05 3.42
CA ARG A 68 18.04 9.00 2.99
C ARG A 68 18.85 9.46 4.20
N MET A 69 20.16 9.28 4.14
CA MET A 69 21.08 9.76 5.18
C MET A 69 20.91 11.28 5.37
N GLY A 70 20.81 11.71 6.64
CA GLY A 70 20.61 13.12 7.01
C GLY A 70 19.17 13.64 6.88
N CYS A 71 18.22 12.84 6.39
CA CYS A 71 16.81 13.25 6.32
C CYS A 71 16.05 12.79 7.57
N SER A 72 15.46 13.73 8.31
CA SER A 72 14.58 13.45 9.46
C SER A 72 13.12 13.14 9.09
N GLY A 73 12.81 13.11 7.79
CA GLY A 73 11.45 12.87 7.29
C GLY A 73 10.95 11.44 7.54
N ARG A 74 9.67 11.22 7.22
CA ARG A 74 9.03 9.90 7.22
C ARG A 74 8.61 9.50 5.81
N MET A 75 8.65 8.22 5.50
CA MET A 75 8.16 7.69 4.24
C MET A 75 6.74 7.14 4.40
N PHE A 76 5.91 7.41 3.40
CA PHE A 76 4.56 6.89 3.27
C PHE A 76 4.56 5.77 2.24
N PHE A 77 3.84 4.69 2.53
CA PHE A 77 3.64 3.62 1.56
C PHE A 77 2.59 4.01 0.53
N MET A 78 2.90 3.73 -0.73
CA MET A 78 2.03 3.93 -1.87
C MET A 78 1.96 2.63 -2.67
N GLY A 79 0.85 2.40 -3.38
CA GLY A 79 0.67 1.19 -4.16
C GLY A 79 -0.09 1.44 -5.46
N THR A 80 0.21 0.60 -6.45
CA THR A 80 -0.56 0.39 -7.67
C THR A 80 -1.30 -0.94 -7.50
N PRO A 81 -2.64 -0.94 -7.42
CA PRO A 81 -3.40 -2.18 -7.39
C PRO A 81 -3.35 -2.90 -8.74
N PRO A 82 -3.63 -4.21 -8.77
CA PRO A 82 -3.68 -4.97 -10.02
C PRO A 82 -4.75 -4.43 -10.95
N GLY A 83 -4.46 -4.48 -12.25
CA GLY A 83 -5.33 -3.96 -13.30
C GLY A 83 -5.19 -2.45 -13.56
N GLU A 84 -4.51 -1.71 -12.69
CA GLU A 84 -4.20 -0.30 -12.91
C GLU A 84 -2.86 -0.12 -13.64
N GLN A 85 -2.67 1.05 -14.25
CA GLN A 85 -1.46 1.39 -14.98
C GLN A 85 -0.23 1.42 -14.04
N HIS A 86 0.77 0.59 -14.34
CA HIS A 86 2.06 0.63 -13.65
C HIS A 86 2.71 2.02 -13.76
N GLY A 87 3.20 2.54 -12.63
CA GLY A 87 3.81 3.87 -12.54
C GLY A 87 2.91 4.93 -11.90
N LEU A 88 1.60 4.67 -11.79
CA LEU A 88 0.71 5.47 -10.95
C LEU A 88 0.62 4.85 -9.56
N PHE A 89 0.85 5.67 -8.53
CA PHE A 89 0.90 5.23 -7.15
C PHE A 89 -0.05 6.04 -6.29
N TRP A 90 -0.88 5.35 -5.52
CA TRP A 90 -1.81 5.96 -4.59
C TRP A 90 -1.39 5.70 -3.15
N PRO A 91 -1.56 6.67 -2.25
CA PRO A 91 -1.20 6.49 -0.85
C PRO A 91 -2.05 5.39 -0.22
N LEU A 92 -1.39 4.42 0.43
CA LEU A 92 -2.05 3.37 1.19
C LEU A 92 -2.44 3.96 2.55
N ARG A 93 -3.58 4.65 2.61
CA ARG A 93 -4.02 5.36 3.82
C ARG A 93 -4.60 4.40 4.85
N ALA A 94 -4.62 4.81 6.11
CA ALA A 94 -5.43 4.13 7.11
C ALA A 94 -6.89 4.24 6.69
N ILE A 95 -7.64 3.17 6.87
CA ILE A 95 -9.06 3.19 6.61
C ILE A 95 -9.75 3.39 7.94
N ASP A 96 -10.41 4.52 8.08
CA ASP A 96 -11.25 4.77 9.23
C ASP A 96 -12.50 3.88 9.11
N ILE A 97 -12.63 2.91 10.00
CA ILE A 97 -13.79 2.01 10.03
C ILE A 97 -15.11 2.80 10.17
N LYS A 98 -15.10 4.00 10.78
CA LYS A 98 -16.29 4.87 10.85
C LYS A 98 -16.78 5.30 9.47
N VAL A 99 -15.87 5.52 8.52
CA VAL A 99 -16.19 5.91 7.14
C VAL A 99 -16.81 4.75 6.36
N LEU A 100 -16.40 3.51 6.63
CA LEU A 100 -17.02 2.32 6.03
C LEU A 100 -18.40 1.99 6.62
N LEU A 101 -18.65 2.37 7.87
CA LEU A 101 -19.92 2.10 8.58
C LEU A 101 -20.92 3.27 8.52
N GLY A 102 -20.58 4.40 7.88
CA GLY A 102 -21.48 5.54 7.72
C GLY A 102 -21.88 6.22 9.05
N ALA A 103 -21.05 6.10 10.09
CA ALA A 103 -21.30 6.74 11.37
C ALA A 103 -20.53 8.07 11.45
N SER A 104 -21.25 9.16 11.16
CA SER A 104 -20.85 10.55 11.41
C SER A 104 -20.76 10.85 12.90
#